data_AF-T0ZBI7-F1
#
_entry.id   AF-T0ZBI7-F1
#
_cell.length_a   1.000
_cell.length_b   1.000
_cell.length_c   1.000
_cell.angle_alpha   90.00
_cell.angle_beta   90.00
_cell.angle_gamma   90.00
#
_symmetry.space_group_name_H-M   'P 1'
#
loop_
_entity.id
_entity.type
_entity.pdbx_description
1 polymer ?
#
loop_
_entity_poly.entity_id
_entity_poly.type
_entity_poly.pdbx_seq_one_letter_code
_entity_poly.pdbx_strand_id
1 'polypeptide(L)'
;MKAGLEIHQQLAVGKLFCACPAELSEEVLGSFDRSLRASSGENRVVDPAAALQASRGLVYRYEVVPPSCLVDMDEEPPSPLNPDALDTALTMALLLDATPV
;
A
#
# COMPACT_ATOMS: atom_id res chain seq x y z
N MET A 1 10.49 -28.91 17.40
CA MET A 1 9.38 -28.17 16.76
C MET A 1 9.89 -26.80 16.36
N LYS A 2 9.54 -26.29 15.17
CA LYS A 2 9.92 -24.96 14.68
C LYS A 2 8.64 -24.23 14.23
N ALA A 3 8.52 -22.95 14.55
CA ALA A 3 7.41 -22.09 14.13
C ALA A 3 7.96 -20.68 13.83
N GLY A 4 7.32 -19.97 12.89
CA GLY A 4 7.61 -18.57 12.57
C GLY A 4 6.37 -17.72 12.85
N LEU A 5 6.58 -16.43 13.14
CA LEU A 5 5.52 -15.47 13.43
C LEU A 5 5.67 -14.24 12.53
N GLU A 6 4.57 -13.79 11.97
CA GLU A 6 4.47 -12.57 11.18
C GLU A 6 3.28 -11.75 11.70
N ILE A 7 3.52 -10.48 12.01
CA ILE A 7 2.53 -9.57 12.59
C ILE A 7 2.46 -8.32 11.73
N HIS A 8 1.25 -7.93 11.34
CA HIS A 8 0.95 -6.66 10.67
C HIS A 8 0.09 -5.81 11.60
N GLN A 9 0.46 -4.54 11.77
CA GLN A 9 -0.28 -3.58 12.61
C GLN A 9 -0.38 -2.23 11.89
N GLN A 10 -1.59 -1.65 11.91
CA GLN A 10 -1.82 -0.29 11.39
C GLN A 10 -1.42 0.77 12.42
N LEU A 11 -0.86 1.88 11.93
CA LEU A 11 -0.44 3.00 12.77
C LEU A 11 -1.50 4.12 12.73
N ALA A 12 -1.80 4.71 13.89
CA ALA A 12 -2.80 5.77 14.02
C ALA A 12 -2.24 7.17 13.70
N VAL A 13 -1.58 7.32 12.55
CA VAL A 13 -0.79 8.52 12.18
C VAL A 13 -1.15 9.08 10.79
N GLY A 14 -2.22 8.58 10.17
CA GLY A 14 -2.58 8.91 8.78
C GLY A 14 -1.93 7.98 7.75
N LYS A 15 -2.16 8.26 6.47
CA LYS A 15 -1.59 7.47 5.36
C LYS A 15 -0.08 7.72 5.21
N LEU A 16 0.62 6.77 4.60
CA LEU A 16 2.09 6.75 4.58
C LEU A 16 2.71 7.77 3.60
N PHE A 17 2.06 8.03 2.47
CA PHE A 17 2.61 8.82 1.35
C PHE A 17 1.68 9.93 0.85
N CYS A 18 0.76 10.39 1.70
CA CYS A 18 -0.10 11.55 1.47
C CYS A 18 -0.61 12.08 2.82
N ALA A 19 -1.10 13.31 2.86
CA ALA A 19 -1.60 13.94 4.10
C ALA A 19 -3.01 13.49 4.52
N CYS A 20 -3.63 12.54 3.81
CA CYS A 20 -4.96 12.06 4.13
C CYS A 20 -5.00 11.24 5.44
N PRO A 21 -6.11 11.31 6.20
CA PRO A 21 -6.31 10.46 7.37
C PRO A 21 -6.44 8.98 6.97
N ALA A 22 -6.12 8.09 7.89
CA ALA A 22 -6.22 6.63 7.72
C ALA A 22 -7.58 6.06 8.18
N GLU A 23 -8.60 6.91 8.22
CA GLU A 23 -9.96 6.52 8.60
C GLU A 23 -10.65 5.73 7.48
N LEU A 24 -11.49 4.78 7.87
CA LEU A 24 -12.34 4.06 6.93
C LEU A 24 -13.68 4.79 6.78
N SER A 25 -14.25 4.73 5.59
CA SER A 25 -15.59 5.25 5.30
C SER A 25 -16.34 4.28 4.40
N GLU A 26 -17.64 4.14 4.64
CA GLU A 26 -18.57 3.42 3.76
C GLU A 26 -19.25 4.35 2.73
N GLU A 27 -18.99 5.67 2.81
CA GLU A 27 -19.53 6.64 1.86
C GLU A 27 -18.74 6.62 0.54
N VAL A 28 -19.40 6.24 -0.54
CA VAL A 28 -18.82 6.21 -1.89
C VAL A 28 -19.15 7.51 -2.63
N LEU A 29 -18.12 8.33 -2.86
CA LEU A 29 -18.22 9.60 -3.60
C LEU A 29 -18.11 9.41 -5.11
N GLY A 30 -17.51 8.31 -5.54
CA GLY A 30 -17.31 7.98 -6.95
C GLY A 30 -16.59 6.66 -7.11
N SER A 31 -16.34 6.25 -8.35
CA SER A 31 -15.53 5.06 -8.61
C SER A 31 -14.86 5.14 -9.98
N PHE A 32 -13.75 4.42 -10.14
CA PHE A 32 -13.04 4.28 -11.41
C PHE A 32 -12.54 2.86 -11.61
N ASP A 33 -12.39 2.47 -12.87
CA ASP A 33 -11.91 1.14 -13.23
C ASP A 33 -10.46 1.18 -13.71
N ARG A 34 -9.69 0.14 -13.38
CA ARG A 34 -8.34 -0.08 -13.89
C ARG A 34 -8.12 -1.55 -14.27
N SER A 35 -7.20 -1.77 -15.20
CA SER A 35 -6.71 -3.10 -15.55
C SER A 35 -5.20 -3.14 -15.32
N LEU A 36 -4.76 -4.03 -14.44
CA LEU A 36 -3.35 -4.22 -14.17
C LEU A 36 -2.71 -5.09 -15.25
N ARG A 37 -1.47 -4.78 -15.62
CA ARG A 37 -0.69 -5.54 -16.60
C ARG A 37 0.56 -6.10 -15.93
N ALA A 38 0.90 -7.33 -16.25
CA ALA A 38 2.17 -7.90 -15.81
C ALA A 38 3.31 -7.17 -16.54
N SER A 39 4.24 -6.60 -15.78
CA SER A 39 5.44 -5.96 -16.30
C SER A 39 6.64 -6.90 -16.21
N SER A 40 7.57 -6.76 -17.15
CA SER A 40 8.85 -7.45 -17.07
C SER A 40 9.79 -6.66 -16.16
N GLY A 41 10.47 -7.34 -15.23
CA GLY A 41 11.52 -6.72 -14.42
C GLY A 41 12.77 -6.37 -15.23
N GLU A 42 13.85 -5.95 -14.56
CA GLU A 42 15.13 -5.60 -15.19
C GLU A 42 15.67 -6.73 -16.10
N ASN A 43 15.52 -7.98 -15.67
CA ASN A 43 15.93 -9.17 -16.43
C ASN A 43 15.00 -9.50 -17.61
N ARG A 44 14.01 -8.65 -17.91
CA ARG A 44 12.99 -8.81 -18.97
C ARG A 44 12.13 -10.08 -18.85
N VAL A 45 12.17 -10.76 -17.70
CA VAL A 45 11.30 -11.88 -17.37
C VAL A 45 10.12 -11.36 -16.57
N VAL A 46 8.93 -11.85 -16.90
CA VAL A 46 7.70 -11.58 -16.16
C VAL A 46 7.56 -12.61 -15.04
N ASP A 47 7.22 -12.16 -13.84
CA ASP A 47 6.93 -13.05 -12.72
C ASP A 47 5.78 -14.02 -13.06
N PRO A 48 5.92 -15.34 -12.81
CA PRO A 48 4.88 -16.31 -13.15
C PRO A 48 3.52 -16.07 -12.49
N ALA A 49 3.49 -15.58 -11.24
CA ALA A 49 2.25 -15.28 -10.55
C ALA A 49 1.59 -14.02 -11.14
N ALA A 50 2.38 -13.00 -11.46
CA ALA A 50 1.87 -11.80 -12.15
C ALA A 50 1.32 -12.14 -13.55
N ALA A 51 2.00 -13.00 -14.30
CA ALA A 51 1.55 -13.47 -15.62
C ALA A 51 0.22 -14.23 -15.53
N LEU A 52 0.09 -15.14 -14.56
CA LEU A 52 -1.15 -15.88 -14.30
C LEU A 52 -2.29 -14.94 -13.90
N GLN A 53 -2.01 -13.93 -13.08
CA GLN A 53 -3.02 -12.96 -12.69
C GLN A 53 -3.47 -12.10 -13.87
N ALA A 54 -2.53 -11.64 -14.70
CA ALA A 54 -2.83 -10.87 -15.90
C ALA A 54 -3.62 -11.67 -16.94
N SER A 55 -3.37 -12.99 -17.08
CA SER A 55 -4.11 -13.84 -18.02
C SER A 55 -5.59 -13.99 -17.68
N ARG A 56 -6.01 -13.63 -16.45
CA ARG A 56 -7.42 -13.62 -16.05
C ARG A 56 -8.19 -12.43 -16.62
N GLY A 57 -7.50 -11.39 -17.11
CA GLY A 57 -8.13 -10.23 -17.73
C GLY A 57 -9.08 -9.47 -16.79
N LEU A 58 -8.79 -9.45 -15.49
CA LEU A 58 -9.66 -8.81 -14.50
C LEU A 58 -9.62 -7.28 -14.63
N VAL A 59 -10.78 -6.67 -14.43
CA VAL A 59 -10.94 -5.23 -14.23
C VAL A 59 -11.25 -4.98 -12.76
N TYR A 60 -10.53 -4.03 -12.17
CA TYR A 60 -10.66 -3.65 -10.78
C TYR A 60 -11.41 -2.33 -10.70
N ARG A 61 -12.53 -2.33 -9.98
CA ARG A 61 -13.26 -1.11 -9.63
C ARG A 61 -12.79 -0.61 -8.28
N TYR A 62 -12.32 0.63 -8.25
CA TYR A 62 -11.89 1.33 -7.04
C TYR A 62 -12.97 2.34 -6.66
N GLU A 63 -13.37 2.33 -5.39
CA GLU A 63 -14.30 3.31 -4.83
C GLU A 63 -13.52 4.47 -4.21
N VAL A 64 -13.97 5.68 -4.51
CA VAL A 64 -13.44 6.92 -3.94
C VAL A 64 -14.27 7.25 -2.72
N VAL A 65 -13.61 7.36 -1.58
CA VAL A 65 -14.21 7.69 -0.28
C VAL A 65 -13.72 9.06 0.19
N PRO A 66 -14.33 9.70 1.20
CA PRO A 66 -13.89 11.00 1.69
C PRO A 66 -12.37 11.14 1.97
N PRO A 67 -11.67 10.14 2.56
CA PRO A 67 -10.22 10.22 2.78
C PRO A 67 -9.36 9.80 1.56
N SER A 68 -9.93 9.70 0.36
CA SER A 68 -9.17 9.42 -0.88
C SER A 68 -8.58 10.69 -1.50
N CYS A 69 -7.39 10.58 -2.09
CA CYS A 69 -6.74 11.64 -2.87
C CYS A 69 -6.17 11.11 -4.19
N LEU A 70 -5.55 11.97 -4.99
CA LEU A 70 -4.96 11.60 -6.28
C LEU A 70 -3.81 10.58 -6.15
N VAL A 71 -3.08 10.58 -5.03
CA VAL A 71 -2.06 9.56 -4.74
C VAL A 71 -2.70 8.17 -4.63
N ASP A 72 -3.86 8.04 -3.96
CA ASP A 72 -4.59 6.76 -3.87
C ASP A 72 -5.11 6.30 -5.25
N MET A 73 -5.30 7.24 -6.18
CA MET A 73 -5.82 6.99 -7.52
C MET A 73 -4.72 6.76 -8.57
N ASP A 74 -3.44 6.84 -8.17
CA ASP A 74 -2.28 6.82 -9.08
C ASP A 74 -2.28 7.97 -10.12
N GLU A 75 -2.82 9.13 -9.73
CA GLU A 75 -2.93 10.33 -10.58
C GLU A 75 -2.06 11.50 -10.08
N GLU A 76 -1.29 11.29 -8.99
CA GLU A 76 -0.31 12.23 -8.45
C GLU A 76 0.89 11.47 -7.86
N PRO A 77 2.13 11.97 -7.97
CA PRO A 77 3.28 11.38 -7.30
C PRO A 77 3.07 11.28 -5.78
N PRO A 78 3.55 10.20 -5.12
CA PRO A 78 3.48 10.11 -3.67
C PRO A 78 4.22 11.27 -3.01
N SER A 79 3.63 11.81 -1.94
CA SER A 79 4.30 12.77 -1.06
C SER A 79 5.46 12.10 -0.31
N PRO A 80 6.38 12.87 0.30
CA PRO A 80 7.38 12.32 1.21
C PRO A 80 6.76 11.45 2.30
N LEU A 81 7.56 10.50 2.79
CA LEU A 81 7.20 9.58 3.88
C LEU A 81 6.62 10.35 5.07
N ASN A 82 5.50 9.86 5.61
CA ASN A 82 4.89 10.40 6.82
C ASN A 82 5.87 10.27 8.01
N PRO A 83 6.31 11.41 8.61
CA PRO A 83 7.31 11.41 9.67
C PRO A 83 6.81 10.74 10.96
N ASP A 84 5.51 10.82 11.26
CA ASP A 84 4.94 10.21 12.46
C ASP A 84 4.88 8.68 12.33
N ALA A 85 4.64 8.19 11.11
CA ALA A 85 4.73 6.76 10.79
C ALA A 85 6.17 6.25 10.93
N LEU A 86 7.14 7.02 10.45
CA LEU A 86 8.56 6.69 10.60
C LEU A 86 8.98 6.65 12.08
N ASP A 87 8.64 7.68 12.85
CA ASP A 87 8.96 7.76 14.28
C ASP A 87 8.35 6.59 15.08
N THR A 88 7.09 6.27 14.79
CA THR A 88 6.41 5.11 15.40
C THR A 88 7.09 3.79 15.03
N ALA A 89 7.49 3.63 13.76
CA ALA A 89 8.20 2.43 13.30
C ALA A 89 9.59 2.29 13.95
N LEU A 90 10.33 3.38 14.09
CA LEU A 90 11.64 3.40 14.76
C LEU A 90 11.50 3.11 16.26
N THR A 91 10.48 3.68 16.89
CA THR A 91 10.14 3.40 18.29
C THR A 91 9.85 1.91 18.49
N MET A 92 9.03 1.31 17.63
CA MET A 92 8.74 -0.12 17.67
C MET A 92 9.99 -0.97 17.43
N ALA A 93 10.86 -0.59 16.50
CA ALA A 93 12.12 -1.29 16.25
C ALA A 93 13.01 -1.31 17.50
N LEU A 94 13.16 -0.16 18.17
CA LEU A 94 13.95 -0.05 19.40
C LEU A 94 13.33 -0.83 20.57
N LEU A 95 12.00 -0.84 20.70
CA LEU A 95 11.30 -1.63 21.71
C LEU A 95 11.44 -3.15 21.52
N LEU A 96 11.74 -3.58 20.29
CA LEU A 96 11.96 -4.98 19.92
C LEU A 96 13.44 -5.35 19.79
N ASP A 97 14.35 -4.51 20.30
CA ASP A 97 15.81 -4.69 20.22
C ASP A 97 16.34 -4.89 18.78
N ALA A 98 15.65 -4.32 17.79
CA ALA A 98 16.11 -4.31 16.41
C ALA A 98 17.15 -3.20 16.19
N THR A 99 17.93 -3.31 15.10
CA THR A 99 18.86 -2.27 14.65
C THR A 99 18.24 -1.51 13.48
N PRO A 100 17.82 -0.23 13.65
CA PRO A 100 17.34 0.60 12.55
C PRO A 100 18.41 0.77 11.45
N VAL A 101 17.95 0.96 10.21
CA VAL A 101 18.81 1.18 9.03
C VAL A 101 19.39 2.58 8.94
#